data_AF-A0A8C2B4R1-F1
#
_entry.id   AF-A0A8C2B4R1-F1
#
_cell.length_a   1.000
_cell.length_b   1.000
_cell.length_c   1.000
_cell.angle_alpha   90.00
_cell.angle_beta   90.00
_cell.angle_gamma   90.00
#
_symmetry.space_group_name_H-M   'P 1'
#
loop_
_entity.id
_entity.type
_entity.pdbx_description
1 polymer ?
#
loop_
_entity_poly.entity_id
_entity_poly.type
_entity_poly.pdbx_seq_one_letter_code
_entity_poly.pdbx_strand_id
1 'polypeptide(L)'
;FNRDSNRKQLRAVICVVCSVCRHLDISRENQRASKFKMTRKILSSIVQSLVHLVSLDISGHIMLDNCTVPAFEDAVGRPSIEPCKSSIYPFQELKRPLQFLGLYNTTLCNVTHIPAYKLVITALKTHKYDKSIQVTGSAALFYLTNTEYRSDQSVRLRRQVIQVVLNGMEQYQEVTVQRNCCLTLCNFSIPEELEFQYHRVNLLLLKILEPARQDESIQRIAVHLCNALVCQVDNDHKEAVGKMGFVKTMLNLIQKKLQDRMCDQVMEFSWSALWNITDETPDNCQMFLECNGMNLFLECLKEFPDKQELHRNMLGLLGNVAEVKALRPQLLTKQFITVFSELLDSKADGIEVSYNACGVLAHIMFDGSDVWTMEEPKRSHVMDKMWAAIQSWDVSSRRNINYRSFEPILRLLPQSGAPVSQHWATWALYNLVSVYRDFTPREAVLGWSDAVCVCVCVCSKVMEQCENFKEDPMDTSR
;
A
#
# COMPACT_ATOMS: atom_id res chain seq x y z
N PHE A 1 50.93 -33.31 -15.95
CA PHE A 1 50.05 -33.68 -17.06
C PHE A 1 48.72 -32.90 -16.94
N ASN A 2 48.28 -31.95 -17.77
CA ASN A 2 48.89 -31.12 -18.82
C ASN A 2 48.10 -29.78 -18.82
N ARG A 3 48.75 -28.63 -18.54
CA ARG A 3 48.06 -27.31 -18.36
C ARG A 3 47.39 -26.80 -19.66
N ASP A 4 47.83 -27.29 -20.82
CA ASP A 4 47.24 -26.93 -22.12
C ASP A 4 45.94 -27.67 -22.44
N SER A 5 45.67 -28.81 -21.80
CA SER A 5 44.45 -29.58 -22.06
C SER A 5 43.20 -28.90 -21.49
N ASN A 6 43.29 -28.30 -20.28
CA ASN A 6 42.19 -27.53 -19.69
C ASN A 6 41.92 -26.19 -20.41
N ARG A 7 42.96 -25.54 -20.98
CA ARG A 7 42.78 -24.34 -21.82
C ARG A 7 42.11 -24.65 -23.14
N LYS A 8 42.47 -25.80 -23.76
CA LYS A 8 41.84 -26.29 -24.98
C LYS A 8 40.40 -26.77 -24.73
N GLN A 9 40.11 -27.40 -23.59
CA GLN A 9 38.74 -27.78 -23.22
C GLN A 9 37.84 -26.58 -22.95
N LEU A 10 38.29 -25.54 -22.24
CA LEU A 10 37.46 -24.35 -22.01
C LEU A 10 37.25 -23.53 -23.30
N ARG A 11 38.28 -23.41 -24.16
CA ARG A 11 38.14 -22.82 -25.51
C ARG A 11 37.23 -23.66 -26.40
N ALA A 12 37.33 -24.99 -26.36
CA ALA A 12 36.45 -25.88 -27.11
C ALA A 12 35.02 -25.78 -26.59
N VAL A 13 34.79 -25.69 -25.27
CA VAL A 13 33.46 -25.47 -24.70
C VAL A 13 32.92 -24.09 -25.08
N ILE A 14 33.69 -23.01 -25.01
CA ILE A 14 33.23 -21.66 -25.43
C ILE A 14 33.02 -21.58 -26.96
N CYS A 15 33.79 -22.34 -27.76
CA CYS A 15 33.66 -22.35 -29.21
C CYS A 15 32.54 -23.29 -29.71
N VAL A 16 32.17 -24.31 -28.92
CA VAL A 16 31.07 -25.25 -29.20
C VAL A 16 29.74 -24.79 -28.57
N VAL A 17 29.78 -24.01 -27.48
CA VAL A 17 28.61 -23.39 -26.84
C VAL A 17 28.22 -22.15 -27.65
N CYS A 18 27.40 -22.40 -28.67
CA CYS A 18 26.51 -21.51 -29.40
C CYS A 18 26.60 -20.01 -29.03
N SER A 19 26.80 -19.13 -30.02
CA SER A 19 26.64 -17.67 -29.94
C SER A 19 25.26 -17.22 -29.40
N VAL A 20 24.33 -18.16 -29.23
CA VAL A 20 22.98 -18.01 -28.68
C VAL A 20 22.93 -18.21 -27.15
N CYS A 21 24.04 -18.57 -26.49
CA CYS A 21 24.06 -18.79 -25.05
C CYS A 21 23.75 -17.49 -24.28
N ARG A 22 22.57 -17.46 -23.63
CA ARG A 22 22.09 -16.34 -22.81
C ARG A 22 22.43 -16.50 -21.33
N HIS A 23 22.71 -17.71 -20.88
CA HIS A 23 22.92 -18.02 -19.47
C HIS A 23 24.11 -18.96 -19.30
N LEU A 24 25.19 -18.48 -18.70
CA LEU A 24 26.39 -19.27 -18.43
C LEU A 24 26.65 -19.36 -16.93
N ASP A 25 26.67 -20.58 -16.38
CA ASP A 25 27.07 -20.86 -15.00
C ASP A 25 28.34 -21.72 -15.01
N ILE A 26 29.41 -21.18 -14.45
CA ILE A 26 30.67 -21.89 -14.23
C ILE A 26 31.10 -21.76 -12.76
N SER A 27 30.16 -21.53 -11.84
CA SER A 27 30.39 -21.34 -10.41
C SER A 27 30.99 -22.58 -9.73
N ARG A 28 31.56 -22.39 -8.53
CA ARG A 28 32.24 -23.44 -7.76
C ARG A 28 31.96 -23.34 -6.27
N GLU A 29 31.71 -24.48 -5.65
CA GLU A 29 31.41 -24.57 -4.21
C GLU A 29 32.67 -24.66 -3.30
N ASN A 30 33.83 -25.11 -3.81
CA ASN A 30 34.97 -25.46 -2.95
C ASN A 30 36.33 -24.94 -3.48
N GLN A 31 36.92 -23.94 -2.80
CA GLN A 31 38.17 -23.29 -3.23
C GLN A 31 39.43 -24.16 -3.05
N ARG A 32 39.40 -25.14 -2.15
CA ARG A 32 40.62 -25.83 -1.65
C ARG A 32 41.26 -26.82 -2.63
N ALA A 33 40.60 -27.19 -3.75
CA ALA A 33 41.05 -28.29 -4.62
C ALA A 33 41.47 -27.88 -6.05
N SER A 34 41.34 -26.60 -6.45
CA SER A 34 41.49 -26.22 -7.87
C SER A 34 42.83 -25.54 -8.20
N LYS A 35 43.58 -26.15 -9.14
CA LYS A 35 44.73 -25.50 -9.82
C LYS A 35 44.32 -24.46 -10.88
N PHE A 36 43.03 -24.35 -11.19
CA PHE A 36 42.51 -23.45 -12.22
C PHE A 36 42.15 -22.09 -11.61
N LYS A 37 42.73 -21.02 -12.17
CA LYS A 37 42.48 -19.62 -11.81
C LYS A 37 41.78 -18.91 -12.96
N MET A 38 40.77 -18.10 -12.64
CA MET A 38 40.09 -17.25 -13.62
C MET A 38 41.00 -16.08 -13.98
N THR A 39 41.16 -15.82 -15.27
CA THR A 39 42.09 -14.79 -15.79
C THR A 39 41.36 -13.80 -16.66
N ARG A 40 41.87 -12.56 -16.80
CA ARG A 40 41.32 -11.55 -17.71
C ARG A 40 41.07 -12.12 -19.11
N LYS A 41 42.01 -12.88 -19.67
CA LYS A 41 41.89 -13.48 -21.01
C LYS A 41 40.69 -14.44 -21.13
N ILE A 42 40.40 -15.21 -20.08
CA ILE A 42 39.27 -16.15 -20.10
C ILE A 42 37.95 -15.39 -20.00
N LEU A 43 37.87 -14.43 -19.08
CA LEU A 43 36.66 -13.64 -18.87
C LEU A 43 36.34 -12.76 -20.08
N SER A 44 37.35 -12.12 -20.69
CA SER A 44 37.19 -11.39 -21.97
C SER A 44 36.73 -12.32 -23.09
N SER A 45 37.29 -13.53 -23.19
CA SER A 45 36.84 -14.51 -24.19
C SER A 45 35.38 -14.89 -24.01
N ILE A 46 34.88 -15.02 -22.78
CA ILE A 46 33.46 -15.30 -22.49
C ILE A 46 32.59 -14.13 -22.96
N VAL A 47 32.93 -12.90 -22.55
CA VAL A 47 32.15 -11.70 -22.87
C VAL A 47 32.10 -11.45 -24.39
N GLN A 48 33.23 -11.59 -25.07
CA GLN A 48 33.33 -11.39 -26.52
C GLN A 48 32.61 -12.48 -27.33
N SER A 49 32.68 -13.73 -26.87
CA SER A 49 32.09 -14.86 -27.62
C SER A 49 30.58 -14.97 -27.39
N LEU A 50 30.08 -14.57 -26.22
CA LEU A 50 28.68 -14.68 -25.84
C LEU A 50 27.99 -13.31 -25.90
N VAL A 51 27.81 -12.77 -27.10
CA VAL A 51 27.25 -11.41 -27.31
C VAL A 51 25.80 -11.24 -26.84
N HIS A 52 25.08 -12.34 -26.61
CA HIS A 52 23.71 -12.37 -26.11
C HIS A 52 23.60 -12.76 -24.64
N LEU A 53 24.72 -12.74 -23.90
CA LEU A 53 24.76 -13.13 -22.49
C LEU A 53 23.86 -12.21 -21.65
N VAL A 54 22.94 -12.84 -20.93
CA VAL A 54 21.99 -12.24 -19.99
C VAL A 54 22.41 -12.55 -18.55
N SER A 55 23.00 -13.72 -18.31
CA SER A 55 23.52 -14.10 -17.00
C SER A 55 24.86 -14.81 -17.05
N LEU A 56 25.73 -14.49 -16.10
CA LEU A 56 27.02 -15.14 -15.90
C LEU A 56 27.23 -15.48 -14.42
N ASP A 57 27.54 -16.72 -14.07
CA ASP A 57 27.98 -17.06 -12.71
C ASP A 57 29.43 -17.54 -12.73
N ILE A 58 30.31 -16.81 -12.04
CA ILE A 58 31.73 -17.12 -11.84
C ILE A 58 32.09 -17.23 -10.35
N SER A 59 31.09 -17.48 -9.50
CA SER A 59 31.29 -17.60 -8.06
C SER A 59 32.30 -18.69 -7.70
N GLY A 60 33.06 -18.49 -6.62
CA GLY A 60 34.03 -19.45 -6.08
C GLY A 60 35.33 -19.59 -6.87
N HIS A 61 35.53 -18.79 -7.93
CA HIS A 61 36.80 -18.76 -8.66
C HIS A 61 37.83 -17.84 -8.00
N ILE A 62 39.09 -18.31 -7.96
CA ILE A 62 40.24 -17.46 -7.65
C ILE A 62 40.57 -16.63 -8.89
N MET A 63 40.44 -15.32 -8.76
CA MET A 63 40.72 -14.36 -9.82
C MET A 63 42.20 -13.95 -9.78
N LEU A 64 42.80 -13.71 -10.93
CA LEU A 64 44.11 -13.05 -11.00
C LEU A 64 43.94 -11.53 -11.02
N ASP A 65 44.88 -10.83 -10.39
CA ASP A 65 44.84 -9.38 -10.07
C ASP A 65 44.72 -8.44 -11.28
N ASN A 66 44.79 -8.97 -12.51
CA ASN A 66 44.70 -8.19 -13.74
C ASN A 66 43.28 -8.04 -14.29
N CYS A 67 42.24 -8.39 -13.52
CA CYS A 67 40.84 -8.32 -13.97
C CYS A 67 40.15 -6.99 -13.61
N THR A 68 40.66 -6.25 -12.63
CA THR A 68 40.06 -5.03 -12.10
C THR A 68 40.81 -3.79 -12.56
N VAL A 69 40.08 -2.67 -12.65
CA VAL A 69 40.68 -1.35 -12.84
C VAL A 69 41.47 -0.98 -11.57
N PRO A 70 42.68 -0.40 -11.66
CA PRO A 70 43.43 0.08 -10.51
C PRO A 70 42.67 1.14 -9.71
N ALA A 71 42.82 1.15 -8.38
CA ALA A 71 42.06 2.03 -7.49
C ALA A 71 42.23 3.55 -7.75
N PHE A 72 43.28 3.98 -8.46
CA PHE A 72 43.48 5.38 -8.86
C PHE A 72 42.76 5.77 -10.16
N GLU A 73 42.34 4.78 -10.95
CA GLU A 73 41.56 4.94 -12.20
C GLU A 73 40.05 4.69 -11.97
N ASP A 74 39.68 4.08 -10.84
CA ASP A 74 38.28 3.85 -10.49
C ASP A 74 37.58 5.20 -10.32
N ALA A 75 36.61 5.48 -11.20
CA ALA A 75 36.03 6.81 -11.32
C ALA A 75 35.47 7.30 -9.99
N VAL A 76 35.92 8.47 -9.53
CA VAL A 76 35.36 9.14 -8.36
C VAL A 76 33.94 9.58 -8.70
N GLY A 77 32.95 8.74 -8.41
CA GLY A 77 31.57 8.94 -8.84
C GLY A 77 30.57 7.97 -8.23
N ARG A 78 29.28 8.17 -8.52
CA ARG A 78 28.21 7.27 -8.08
C ARG A 78 28.35 5.89 -8.76
N PRO A 79 28.03 4.78 -8.08
CA PRO A 79 28.00 3.45 -8.68
C PRO A 79 27.20 3.45 -10.00
N SER A 80 27.70 2.72 -10.99
CA SER A 80 27.14 2.69 -12.34
C SER A 80 26.98 1.25 -12.79
N ILE A 81 25.86 0.97 -13.47
CA ILE A 81 25.59 -0.31 -14.11
C ILE A 81 25.95 -0.29 -15.61
N GLU A 82 26.33 0.86 -16.16
CA GLU A 82 26.76 0.97 -17.56
C GLU A 82 28.03 0.14 -17.78
N PRO A 83 28.02 -0.82 -18.72
CA PRO A 83 29.18 -1.65 -19.02
C PRO A 83 30.47 -0.85 -19.18
N CYS A 84 30.47 0.22 -19.98
CA CYS A 84 31.66 1.02 -20.28
C CYS A 84 32.33 1.64 -19.04
N LYS A 85 31.60 1.79 -17.93
CA LYS A 85 32.11 2.32 -16.65
C LYS A 85 32.53 1.21 -15.68
N SER A 86 32.48 -0.06 -16.08
CA SER A 86 32.71 -1.17 -15.16
C SER A 86 34.15 -1.18 -14.62
N SER A 87 34.28 -1.43 -13.31
CA SER A 87 35.55 -1.62 -12.61
C SER A 87 36.19 -2.99 -12.92
N ILE A 88 35.54 -3.80 -13.75
CA ILE A 88 36.00 -5.12 -14.20
C ILE A 88 36.27 -5.02 -15.70
N TYR A 89 37.55 -4.96 -16.11
CA TYR A 89 37.94 -4.68 -17.50
C TYR A 89 37.17 -5.54 -18.53
N PRO A 90 37.04 -6.87 -18.35
CA PRO A 90 36.27 -7.68 -19.29
C PRO A 90 34.80 -7.28 -19.46
N PHE A 91 34.17 -6.69 -18.45
CA PHE A 91 32.76 -6.30 -18.51
C PHE A 91 32.51 -4.94 -19.15
N GLN A 92 33.58 -4.16 -19.41
CA GLN A 92 33.49 -2.95 -20.24
C GLN A 92 33.04 -3.22 -21.67
N GLU A 93 33.24 -4.46 -22.14
CA GLU A 93 32.87 -4.90 -23.49
C GLU A 93 31.45 -5.48 -23.57
N LEU A 94 30.69 -5.53 -22.46
CA LEU A 94 29.29 -5.96 -22.50
C LEU A 94 28.44 -4.95 -23.27
N LYS A 95 27.59 -5.44 -24.18
CA LYS A 95 26.64 -4.58 -24.92
C LYS A 95 25.51 -4.02 -24.05
N ARG A 96 25.24 -4.67 -22.91
CA ARG A 96 24.21 -4.31 -21.94
C ARG A 96 24.59 -4.82 -20.55
N PRO A 97 24.10 -4.22 -19.46
CA PRO A 97 24.27 -4.80 -18.13
C PRO A 97 23.65 -6.21 -18.07
N LEU A 98 24.32 -7.14 -17.37
CA LEU A 98 23.83 -8.50 -17.17
C LEU A 98 22.61 -8.49 -16.24
N GLN A 99 21.57 -9.26 -16.55
CA GLN A 99 20.50 -9.47 -15.58
C GLN A 99 20.98 -10.25 -14.35
N PHE A 100 22.06 -11.03 -14.47
CA PHE A 100 22.70 -11.68 -13.34
C PHE A 100 24.20 -11.76 -13.55
N LEU A 101 24.94 -11.48 -12.49
CA LEU A 101 26.33 -11.81 -12.38
C LEU A 101 26.55 -12.44 -11.01
N GLY A 102 27.03 -13.67 -10.96
CA GLY A 102 27.45 -14.33 -9.72
C GLY A 102 28.95 -14.11 -9.50
N LEU A 103 29.29 -13.36 -8.45
CA LEU A 103 30.68 -13.08 -8.03
C LEU A 103 30.97 -13.60 -6.62
N TYR A 104 30.11 -14.45 -6.06
CA TYR A 104 30.23 -14.88 -4.67
C TYR A 104 31.61 -15.53 -4.43
N ASN A 105 32.30 -15.12 -3.37
CA ASN A 105 33.63 -15.64 -3.01
C ASN A 105 34.68 -15.49 -4.13
N THR A 106 34.66 -14.34 -4.82
CA THR A 106 35.67 -13.89 -5.79
C THR A 106 36.22 -12.54 -5.36
N THR A 107 37.46 -12.18 -5.72
CA THR A 107 37.97 -10.82 -5.42
C THR A 107 37.27 -9.71 -6.21
N LEU A 108 36.52 -10.06 -7.27
CA LEU A 108 35.75 -9.11 -8.07
C LEU A 108 34.49 -8.59 -7.37
N CYS A 109 33.99 -9.24 -6.32
CA CYS A 109 32.78 -8.78 -5.63
C CYS A 109 32.96 -7.45 -4.88
N ASN A 110 34.21 -6.99 -4.70
CA ASN A 110 34.54 -5.81 -3.91
C ASN A 110 34.69 -4.53 -4.76
N VAL A 111 34.43 -4.60 -6.06
CA VAL A 111 34.60 -3.46 -6.98
C VAL A 111 33.30 -2.65 -7.11
N THR A 112 33.42 -1.39 -7.53
CA THR A 112 32.36 -0.37 -7.40
C THR A 112 31.36 -0.38 -8.56
N HIS A 113 31.82 -0.48 -9.82
CA HIS A 113 30.96 -0.44 -11.00
C HIS A 113 30.73 -1.86 -11.57
N ILE A 114 29.72 -2.55 -11.05
CA ILE A 114 29.35 -3.92 -11.47
C ILE A 114 28.10 -3.86 -12.36
N PRO A 115 28.17 -4.28 -13.64
CA PRO A 115 27.06 -4.18 -14.57
C PRO A 115 26.10 -5.38 -14.43
N ALA A 116 25.49 -5.57 -13.25
CA ALA A 116 24.57 -6.70 -13.05
C ALA A 116 23.42 -6.55 -12.02
N TYR A 117 22.24 -7.13 -12.33
CA TYR A 117 21.02 -6.99 -11.51
C TYR A 117 20.81 -8.07 -10.40
N LYS A 118 21.03 -9.38 -10.65
CA LYS A 118 20.67 -10.49 -9.72
C LYS A 118 21.75 -10.88 -8.67
N LEU A 119 22.94 -10.28 -8.66
CA LEU A 119 24.01 -10.58 -7.66
C LEU A 119 23.48 -10.42 -6.23
N VAL A 120 22.68 -9.38 -6.02
CA VAL A 120 22.20 -8.92 -4.71
C VAL A 120 21.23 -9.93 -4.08
N ILE A 121 20.33 -10.52 -4.86
CA ILE A 121 19.35 -11.51 -4.39
C ILE A 121 20.06 -12.75 -3.85
N THR A 122 21.02 -13.28 -4.60
CA THR A 122 21.78 -14.47 -4.18
C THR A 122 22.62 -14.15 -2.95
N ALA A 123 23.30 -13.00 -2.92
CA ALA A 123 24.09 -12.57 -1.77
C ALA A 123 23.24 -12.48 -0.49
N LEU A 124 22.06 -11.86 -0.56
CA LEU A 124 21.15 -11.73 0.58
C LEU A 124 20.58 -13.07 1.05
N LYS A 125 20.34 -14.03 0.13
CA LYS A 125 19.88 -15.39 0.50
C LYS A 125 20.99 -16.21 1.16
N THR A 126 22.18 -16.20 0.59
CA THR A 126 23.33 -16.99 1.07
C THR A 126 23.85 -16.45 2.40
N HIS A 127 23.91 -15.14 2.55
CA HIS A 127 24.45 -14.47 3.73
C HIS A 127 23.36 -13.90 4.63
N LYS A 128 22.34 -14.71 4.92
CA LYS A 128 21.21 -14.31 5.78
C LYS A 128 21.60 -13.91 7.21
N TYR A 129 22.82 -14.23 7.66
CA TYR A 129 23.32 -13.90 9.00
C TYR A 129 24.45 -12.86 9.00
N ASP A 130 24.89 -12.38 7.83
CA ASP A 130 25.89 -11.32 7.74
C ASP A 130 25.22 -9.95 7.69
N LYS A 131 25.31 -9.21 8.79
CA LYS A 131 24.71 -7.89 8.93
C LYS A 131 25.18 -6.90 7.87
N SER A 132 26.47 -6.89 7.52
CA SER A 132 27.01 -5.93 6.55
C SER A 132 26.46 -6.21 5.16
N ILE A 133 26.36 -7.49 4.77
CA ILE A 133 25.79 -7.89 3.49
C ILE A 133 24.29 -7.56 3.43
N GLN A 134 23.57 -7.69 4.54
CA GLN A 134 22.13 -7.41 4.59
C GLN A 134 21.83 -5.90 4.50
N VAL A 135 22.63 -5.07 5.17
CA VAL A 135 22.51 -3.61 5.06
C VAL A 135 22.82 -3.15 3.63
N THR A 136 23.96 -3.54 3.07
CA THR A 136 24.38 -3.13 1.73
C THR A 136 23.48 -3.71 0.64
N GLY A 137 23.11 -4.98 0.76
CA GLY A 137 22.27 -5.66 -0.23
C GLY A 137 20.83 -5.14 -0.23
N SER A 138 20.24 -4.84 0.93
CA SER A 138 18.90 -4.23 1.00
C SER A 138 18.88 -2.82 0.38
N ALA A 139 19.93 -2.03 0.60
CA ALA A 139 20.08 -0.73 -0.06
C ALA A 139 20.19 -0.87 -1.59
N ALA A 140 20.97 -1.84 -2.06
CA ALA A 140 21.09 -2.10 -3.50
C ALA A 140 19.76 -2.54 -4.12
N LEU A 141 18.97 -3.39 -3.43
CA LEU A 141 17.65 -3.79 -3.93
C LEU A 141 16.70 -2.59 -4.11
N PHE A 142 16.68 -1.65 -3.17
CA PHE A 142 15.86 -0.44 -3.29
C PHE A 142 16.15 0.33 -4.60
N TYR A 143 17.42 0.52 -4.95
CA TYR A 143 17.80 1.19 -6.20
C TYR A 143 17.47 0.36 -7.44
N LEU A 144 17.67 -0.96 -7.38
CA LEU A 144 17.47 -1.87 -8.51
C LEU A 144 15.99 -2.16 -8.81
N THR A 145 15.08 -1.91 -7.86
CA THR A 145 13.62 -2.06 -8.07
C THR A 145 12.92 -0.76 -8.44
N ASN A 146 13.65 0.35 -8.59
CA ASN A 146 13.05 1.63 -8.97
C ASN A 146 12.28 1.53 -10.30
N THR A 147 11.24 2.34 -10.46
CA THR A 147 10.23 2.27 -11.52
C THR A 147 10.82 2.28 -12.94
N GLU A 148 11.93 2.98 -13.15
CA GLU A 148 12.67 3.01 -14.43
C GLU A 148 13.14 1.64 -14.92
N TYR A 149 13.36 0.68 -14.02
CA TYR A 149 13.87 -0.66 -14.34
C TYR A 149 12.79 -1.75 -14.24
N ARG A 150 11.56 -1.38 -13.84
CA ARG A 150 10.48 -2.33 -13.53
C ARG A 150 9.92 -3.03 -14.76
N SER A 151 9.82 -2.34 -15.90
CA SER A 151 9.25 -2.88 -17.15
C SER A 151 10.02 -4.11 -17.67
N ASP A 152 11.31 -4.21 -17.34
CA ASP A 152 12.19 -5.26 -17.85
C ASP A 152 12.27 -6.47 -16.89
N GLN A 153 11.60 -6.41 -15.72
CA GLN A 153 11.67 -7.44 -14.69
C GLN A 153 10.55 -8.48 -14.82
N SER A 154 10.94 -9.75 -14.99
CA SER A 154 9.99 -10.88 -14.94
C SER A 154 9.26 -10.94 -13.60
N VAL A 155 7.99 -11.37 -13.60
CA VAL A 155 7.18 -11.61 -12.39
C VAL A 155 7.92 -12.51 -11.38
N ARG A 156 8.60 -13.56 -11.87
CA ARG A 156 9.38 -14.48 -11.03
C ARG A 156 10.51 -13.78 -10.27
N LEU A 157 11.21 -12.85 -10.94
CA LEU A 157 12.27 -12.07 -10.30
C LEU A 157 11.69 -11.14 -9.22
N ARG A 158 10.59 -10.44 -9.52
CA ARG A 158 9.90 -9.55 -8.56
C ARG A 158 9.46 -10.30 -7.30
N ARG A 159 8.83 -11.47 -7.46
CA ARG A 159 8.49 -12.36 -6.33
C ARG A 159 9.72 -12.80 -5.52
N GLN A 160 10.84 -13.10 -6.17
CA GLN A 160 12.08 -13.43 -5.47
C GLN A 160 12.64 -12.26 -4.67
N VAL A 161 12.57 -11.03 -5.19
CA VAL A 161 12.98 -9.83 -4.47
C VAL A 161 12.11 -9.63 -3.24
N ILE A 162 10.78 -9.68 -3.38
CA ILE A 162 9.84 -9.54 -2.25
C ILE A 162 10.16 -10.57 -1.16
N GLN A 163 10.36 -11.85 -1.51
CA GLN A 163 10.73 -12.88 -0.52
C GLN A 163 12.02 -12.55 0.23
N VAL A 164 13.05 -12.04 -0.46
CA VAL A 164 14.34 -11.70 0.16
C VAL A 164 14.22 -10.51 1.08
N VAL A 165 13.48 -9.49 0.65
CA VAL A 165 13.19 -8.29 1.44
C VAL A 165 12.50 -8.69 2.74
N LEU A 166 11.48 -9.55 2.68
CA LEU A 166 10.77 -10.03 3.87
C LEU A 166 11.65 -10.90 4.77
N ASN A 167 12.51 -11.76 4.20
CA ASN A 167 13.49 -12.50 5.00
C ASN A 167 14.42 -11.55 5.78
N GLY A 168 14.87 -10.47 5.14
CA GLY A 168 15.70 -9.44 5.79
C GLY A 168 14.95 -8.75 6.93
N MET A 169 13.68 -8.39 6.72
CA MET A 169 12.84 -7.77 7.75
C MET A 169 12.54 -8.70 8.94
N GLU A 170 12.42 -10.01 8.72
CA GLU A 170 12.25 -10.97 9.82
C GLU A 170 13.51 -11.08 10.67
N GLN A 171 14.66 -11.16 10.00
CA GLN A 171 15.92 -11.48 10.65
C GLN A 171 16.56 -10.26 11.34
N TYR A 172 16.43 -9.07 10.75
CA TYR A 172 17.15 -7.86 11.17
C TYR A 172 16.18 -6.76 11.56
N GLN A 173 16.22 -6.35 12.82
CA GLN A 173 15.33 -5.30 13.34
C GLN A 173 15.98 -3.91 13.31
N GLU A 174 17.20 -3.77 12.77
CA GLU A 174 17.83 -2.47 12.58
C GLU A 174 17.04 -1.59 11.61
N VAL A 175 16.88 -0.32 12.00
CA VAL A 175 16.15 0.71 11.25
C VAL A 175 16.60 0.77 9.78
N THR A 176 17.91 0.70 9.50
CA THR A 176 18.41 0.81 8.13
C THR A 176 17.92 -0.31 7.22
N VAL A 177 17.99 -1.57 7.68
CA VAL A 177 17.53 -2.72 6.88
C VAL A 177 16.02 -2.62 6.68
N GLN A 178 15.29 -2.37 7.76
CA GLN A 178 13.84 -2.26 7.74
C GLN A 178 13.38 -1.14 6.81
N ARG A 179 14.02 0.04 6.86
CA ARG A 179 13.73 1.19 5.99
C ARG A 179 13.98 0.85 4.52
N ASN A 180 15.15 0.29 4.20
CA ASN A 180 15.48 -0.10 2.82
C ASN A 180 14.48 -1.14 2.29
N CYS A 181 14.13 -2.11 3.11
CA CYS A 181 13.17 -3.14 2.77
C CYS A 181 11.76 -2.55 2.51
N CYS A 182 11.24 -1.72 3.41
CA CYS A 182 9.94 -1.06 3.22
C CYS A 182 9.93 -0.17 1.96
N LEU A 183 10.98 0.61 1.72
CA LEU A 183 11.10 1.41 0.50
C LEU A 183 11.14 0.54 -0.76
N THR A 184 11.80 -0.62 -0.69
CA THR A 184 11.81 -1.59 -1.79
C THR A 184 10.40 -2.15 -2.04
N LEU A 185 9.61 -2.40 -0.98
CA LEU A 185 8.21 -2.85 -1.11
C LEU A 185 7.34 -1.79 -1.80
N CYS A 186 7.54 -0.50 -1.50
CA CYS A 186 6.80 0.60 -2.14
C CYS A 186 7.01 0.69 -3.66
N ASN A 187 8.06 0.06 -4.22
CA ASN A 187 8.30 0.07 -5.66
C ASN A 187 7.43 -0.94 -6.44
N PHE A 188 6.74 -1.86 -5.75
CA PHE A 188 5.84 -2.85 -6.33
C PHE A 188 4.39 -2.36 -6.32
N SER A 189 3.54 -2.96 -7.17
CA SER A 189 2.10 -2.72 -7.07
C SER A 189 1.53 -3.38 -5.82
N ILE A 190 0.84 -2.59 -5.00
CA ILE A 190 0.22 -2.99 -3.75
C ILE A 190 -1.29 -2.85 -3.92
N PRO A 191 -2.10 -3.89 -3.59
CA PRO A 191 -1.68 -5.14 -2.94
C PRO A 191 -1.23 -6.26 -3.89
N GLU A 192 -1.40 -6.13 -5.21
CA GLU A 192 -1.42 -7.24 -6.16
C GLU A 192 -0.11 -8.05 -6.23
N GLU A 193 1.05 -7.39 -6.12
CA GLU A 193 2.32 -8.11 -6.15
C GLU A 193 2.73 -8.70 -4.80
N LEU A 194 2.14 -8.23 -3.71
CA LEU A 194 2.45 -8.64 -2.35
C LEU A 194 1.47 -9.72 -1.84
N GLU A 195 0.36 -9.95 -2.52
CA GLU A 195 -0.71 -10.89 -2.18
C GLU A 195 -0.18 -12.28 -1.77
N PHE A 196 0.78 -12.84 -2.53
CA PHE A 196 1.36 -14.17 -2.23
C PHE A 196 2.15 -14.25 -0.91
N GLN A 197 2.41 -13.12 -0.25
CA GLN A 197 3.02 -13.01 1.07
C GLN A 197 2.19 -12.10 2.00
N TYR A 198 0.90 -11.89 1.72
CA TYR A 198 0.10 -10.85 2.37
C TYR A 198 0.13 -10.91 3.90
N HIS A 199 -0.13 -12.09 4.47
CA HIS A 199 -0.06 -12.30 5.92
C HIS A 199 1.31 -11.94 6.50
N ARG A 200 2.37 -12.36 5.84
CA ARG A 200 3.76 -12.18 6.28
C ARG A 200 4.18 -10.71 6.22
N VAL A 201 3.81 -10.00 5.16
CA VAL A 201 4.06 -8.56 5.02
C VAL A 201 3.35 -7.79 6.15
N ASN A 202 2.06 -8.04 6.37
CA ASN A 202 1.30 -7.36 7.41
C ASN A 202 1.88 -7.60 8.80
N LEU A 203 2.26 -8.83 9.12
CA LEU A 203 2.88 -9.17 10.41
C LEU A 203 4.16 -8.36 10.66
N LEU A 204 5.00 -8.24 9.62
CA LEU A 204 6.27 -7.51 9.71
C LEU A 204 6.06 -6.00 9.83
N LEU A 205 5.11 -5.44 9.09
CA LEU A 205 4.78 -4.02 9.17
C LEU A 205 4.21 -3.67 10.56
N LEU A 206 3.30 -4.48 11.09
CA LEU A 206 2.77 -4.26 12.45
C LEU A 206 3.88 -4.33 13.50
N LYS A 207 4.84 -5.24 13.35
CA LYS A 207 6.01 -5.32 14.24
C LYS A 207 6.91 -4.07 14.18
N ILE A 208 7.01 -3.40 13.03
CA ILE A 208 7.74 -2.12 12.92
C ILE A 208 7.02 -1.01 13.69
N LEU A 209 5.69 -1.06 13.74
CA LEU A 209 4.82 -0.05 14.37
C LEU A 209 4.63 -0.26 15.88
N GLU A 210 5.17 -1.33 16.46
CA GLU A 210 5.10 -1.58 17.90
C GLU A 210 5.74 -0.43 18.70
N PRO A 211 5.18 -0.05 19.88
CA PRO A 211 5.67 1.08 20.68
C PRO A 211 7.15 1.01 21.10
N ALA A 212 7.75 -0.18 21.13
CA ALA A 212 9.17 -0.34 21.40
C ALA A 212 10.08 0.28 20.31
N ARG A 213 9.51 0.63 19.14
CA ARG A 213 10.22 1.18 17.98
C ARG A 213 9.80 2.60 17.72
N GLN A 214 10.70 3.53 18.00
CA GLN A 214 10.43 4.97 18.00
C GLN A 214 11.04 5.72 16.81
N ASP A 215 11.48 5.01 15.78
CA ASP A 215 12.05 5.67 14.60
C ASP A 215 10.95 6.21 13.69
N GLU A 216 10.78 7.52 13.71
CA GLU A 216 9.75 8.23 12.93
C GLU A 216 9.93 8.05 11.42
N SER A 217 11.18 7.91 10.96
CA SER A 217 11.49 7.82 9.52
C SER A 217 10.94 6.53 8.91
N ILE A 218 10.94 5.43 9.68
CA ILE A 218 10.39 4.16 9.22
C ILE A 218 8.89 4.02 9.51
N GLN A 219 8.40 4.57 10.62
CA GLN A 219 6.97 4.54 10.96
C GLN A 219 6.12 5.09 9.82
N ARG A 220 6.49 6.23 9.25
CA ARG A 220 5.77 6.84 8.11
C ARG A 220 5.65 5.90 6.92
N ILE A 221 6.73 5.19 6.57
CA ILE A 221 6.73 4.26 5.43
C ILE A 221 5.86 3.03 5.76
N ALA A 222 5.97 2.50 6.98
CA ALA A 222 5.22 1.34 7.42
C ALA A 222 3.71 1.61 7.47
N VAL A 223 3.26 2.73 8.02
CA VAL A 223 1.83 3.10 8.02
C VAL A 223 1.32 3.34 6.60
N HIS A 224 2.11 3.98 5.73
CA HIS A 224 1.75 4.14 4.32
C HIS A 224 1.53 2.79 3.62
N LEU A 225 2.44 1.84 3.80
CA LEU A 225 2.31 0.47 3.27
C LEU A 225 1.09 -0.25 3.85
N CYS A 226 0.86 -0.15 5.17
CA CYS A 226 -0.33 -0.71 5.82
C CYS A 226 -1.62 -0.15 5.20
N ASN A 227 -1.73 1.16 5.04
CA ASN A 227 -2.89 1.80 4.43
C ASN A 227 -3.13 1.30 2.99
N ALA A 228 -2.07 1.21 2.18
CA ALA A 228 -2.16 0.70 0.82
C ALA A 228 -2.61 -0.78 0.76
N LEU A 229 -2.11 -1.62 1.69
CA LEU A 229 -2.43 -3.05 1.76
C LEU A 229 -3.88 -3.34 2.15
N VAL A 230 -4.51 -2.50 2.97
CA VAL A 230 -5.92 -2.69 3.37
C VAL A 230 -6.89 -1.98 2.43
N CYS A 231 -6.41 -1.14 1.52
CA CYS A 231 -7.25 -0.32 0.65
C CYS A 231 -7.95 -1.12 -0.46
N GLN A 232 -7.37 -2.20 -1.01
CA GLN A 232 -7.94 -2.93 -2.15
C GLN A 232 -7.90 -4.46 -1.97
N VAL A 233 -8.30 -4.92 -0.78
CA VAL A 233 -8.38 -6.36 -0.47
C VAL A 233 -9.79 -6.74 -0.09
N ASP A 234 -10.10 -8.03 -0.25
CA ASP A 234 -11.38 -8.61 0.17
C ASP A 234 -11.58 -8.54 1.69
N ASN A 235 -12.82 -8.80 2.12
CA ASN A 235 -13.22 -8.68 3.51
C ASN A 235 -12.55 -9.75 4.41
N ASP A 236 -12.28 -10.96 3.88
CA ASP A 236 -11.58 -12.03 4.62
C ASP A 236 -10.15 -11.61 5.00
N HIS A 237 -9.43 -10.97 4.07
CA HIS A 237 -8.10 -10.43 4.32
C HIS A 237 -8.14 -9.29 5.34
N LYS A 238 -9.10 -8.36 5.24
CA LYS A 238 -9.28 -7.27 6.21
C LYS A 238 -9.54 -7.81 7.61
N GLU A 239 -10.42 -8.81 7.77
CA GLU A 239 -10.70 -9.44 9.05
C GLU A 239 -9.48 -10.16 9.63
N ALA A 240 -8.74 -10.89 8.79
CA ALA A 240 -7.53 -11.59 9.21
C ALA A 240 -6.48 -10.60 9.73
N VAL A 241 -6.28 -9.47 9.03
CA VAL A 241 -5.35 -8.41 9.45
C VAL A 241 -5.85 -7.70 10.72
N GLY A 242 -7.15 -7.49 10.87
CA GLY A 242 -7.75 -7.00 12.11
C GLY A 242 -7.41 -7.88 13.31
N LYS A 243 -7.62 -9.20 13.17
CA LYS A 243 -7.29 -10.23 14.16
C LYS A 243 -5.78 -10.30 14.49
N MET A 244 -4.90 -9.82 13.61
CA MET A 244 -3.46 -9.68 13.88
C MET A 244 -3.10 -8.49 14.78
N GLY A 245 -4.08 -7.66 15.18
CA GLY A 245 -3.86 -6.50 16.05
C GLY A 245 -3.68 -5.19 15.29
N PHE A 246 -4.08 -5.12 14.01
CA PHE A 246 -3.94 -3.92 13.18
C PHE A 246 -4.69 -2.73 13.76
N VAL A 247 -5.98 -2.91 14.10
CA VAL A 247 -6.85 -1.84 14.63
C VAL A 247 -6.22 -1.22 15.89
N LYS A 248 -5.86 -2.07 16.85
CA LYS A 248 -5.20 -1.65 18.09
C LYS A 248 -3.87 -0.92 17.84
N THR A 249 -3.07 -1.40 16.89
CA THR A 249 -1.79 -0.78 16.55
C THR A 249 -1.96 0.63 16.01
N MET A 250 -2.91 0.83 15.07
CA MET A 250 -3.17 2.16 14.52
C MET A 250 -3.72 3.12 15.59
N LEU A 251 -4.63 2.65 16.44
CA LEU A 251 -5.17 3.46 17.54
C LEU A 251 -4.09 3.87 18.56
N ASN A 252 -3.14 2.99 18.87
CA ASN A 252 -1.99 3.33 19.72
C ASN A 252 -1.09 4.41 19.08
N LEU A 253 -0.87 4.36 17.77
CA LEU A 253 -0.11 5.40 17.05
C LEU A 253 -0.84 6.74 17.09
N ILE A 254 -2.16 6.73 16.86
CA ILE A 254 -3.00 7.93 16.94
C ILE A 254 -2.96 8.52 18.34
N GLN A 255 -3.16 7.69 19.37
CA GLN A 255 -3.10 8.11 20.77
C GLN A 255 -1.76 8.76 21.11
N LYS A 256 -0.65 8.15 20.67
CA LYS A 256 0.68 8.73 20.85
C LYS A 256 0.80 10.08 20.15
N LYS A 257 0.45 10.17 18.87
CA LYS A 257 0.58 11.41 18.09
C LYS A 257 -0.30 12.53 18.65
N LEU A 258 -1.47 12.18 19.18
CA LEU A 258 -2.35 13.09 19.90
C LEU A 258 -1.72 13.61 21.21
N GLN A 259 -1.10 12.73 22.01
CA GLN A 259 -0.35 13.12 23.22
C GLN A 259 0.82 14.06 22.89
N ASP A 260 1.50 13.80 21.77
CA ASP A 260 2.58 14.65 21.25
C ASP A 260 2.06 15.95 20.59
N ARG A 261 0.72 16.13 20.50
CA ARG A 261 0.03 17.23 19.79
C ARG A 261 0.48 17.39 18.33
N MET A 262 0.77 16.26 17.69
CA MET A 262 1.24 16.19 16.32
C MET A 262 0.18 15.58 15.40
N CYS A 263 -0.29 16.37 14.44
CA CYS A 263 -1.06 15.88 13.30
C CYS A 263 -0.19 15.88 12.05
N ASP A 264 0.50 14.75 11.81
CA ASP A 264 1.35 14.51 10.66
C ASP A 264 0.77 13.40 9.76
N GLN A 265 1.49 13.06 8.68
CA GLN A 265 1.11 11.98 7.77
C GLN A 265 0.95 10.63 8.46
N VAL A 266 1.64 10.38 9.59
CA VAL A 266 1.48 9.12 10.34
C VAL A 266 0.09 9.07 10.95
N MET A 267 -0.37 10.15 11.59
CA MET A 267 -1.73 10.22 12.13
C MET A 267 -2.78 10.12 11.00
N GLU A 268 -2.62 10.89 9.92
CA GLU A 268 -3.57 10.89 8.80
C GLU A 268 -3.67 9.51 8.12
N PHE A 269 -2.54 8.86 7.83
CA PHE A 269 -2.54 7.51 7.26
C PHE A 269 -3.03 6.45 8.24
N SER A 270 -2.85 6.63 9.56
CA SER A 270 -3.39 5.69 10.56
C SER A 270 -4.92 5.72 10.56
N TRP A 271 -5.53 6.91 10.55
CA TRP A 271 -6.98 7.04 10.42
C TRP A 271 -7.50 6.57 9.07
N SER A 272 -6.79 6.86 7.97
CA SER A 272 -7.13 6.35 6.63
C SER A 272 -7.08 4.81 6.57
N ALA A 273 -6.07 4.20 7.19
CA ALA A 273 -5.95 2.76 7.28
C ALA A 273 -7.08 2.13 8.12
N LEU A 274 -7.47 2.78 9.22
CA LEU A 274 -8.61 2.34 10.03
C LEU A 274 -9.93 2.49 9.26
N TRP A 275 -10.12 3.56 8.48
CA TRP A 275 -11.28 3.72 7.61
C TRP A 275 -11.35 2.57 6.59
N ASN A 276 -10.23 2.22 5.95
CA ASN A 276 -10.18 1.14 4.97
C ASN A 276 -10.39 -0.26 5.59
N ILE A 277 -9.86 -0.54 6.78
CA ILE A 277 -9.98 -1.86 7.40
C ILE A 277 -11.33 -2.10 8.07
N THR A 278 -12.11 -1.05 8.36
CA THR A 278 -13.46 -1.15 8.96
C THR A 278 -14.57 -1.21 7.92
N ASP A 279 -14.26 -0.83 6.68
CA ASP A 279 -15.16 -0.90 5.54
C ASP A 279 -15.62 -2.34 5.29
N GLU A 280 -16.95 -2.52 5.29
CA GLU A 280 -17.66 -3.80 5.15
C GLU A 280 -17.22 -4.93 6.10
N THR A 281 -16.67 -4.59 7.28
CA THR A 281 -16.13 -5.58 8.24
C THR A 281 -16.59 -5.31 9.67
N PRO A 282 -17.76 -5.87 10.08
CA PRO A 282 -18.36 -5.63 11.38
C PRO A 282 -17.45 -5.95 12.58
N ASP A 283 -16.64 -7.01 12.49
CA ASP A 283 -15.68 -7.38 13.54
C ASP A 283 -14.64 -6.28 13.78
N ASN A 284 -14.12 -5.67 12.70
CA ASN A 284 -13.14 -4.59 12.81
C ASN A 284 -13.76 -3.30 13.33
N CYS A 285 -15.01 -3.00 12.96
CA CYS A 285 -15.79 -1.91 13.54
C CYS A 285 -15.98 -2.10 15.05
N GLN A 286 -16.33 -3.30 15.49
CA GLN A 286 -16.47 -3.62 16.91
C GLN A 286 -15.13 -3.46 17.65
N MET A 287 -14.02 -3.98 17.08
CA MET A 287 -12.69 -3.80 17.67
C MET A 287 -12.31 -2.32 17.84
N PHE A 288 -12.68 -1.45 16.89
CA PHE A 288 -12.44 -0.01 16.99
C PHE A 288 -13.16 0.60 18.21
N LEU A 289 -14.43 0.24 18.43
CA LEU A 289 -15.21 0.70 19.57
C LEU A 289 -14.61 0.20 20.90
N GLU A 290 -14.29 -1.10 20.97
CA GLU A 290 -13.69 -1.73 22.16
C GLU A 290 -12.31 -1.15 22.51
N CYS A 291 -11.53 -0.74 21.51
CA CYS A 291 -10.20 -0.18 21.69
C CYS A 291 -10.20 1.34 21.93
N ASN A 292 -11.27 1.90 22.50
CA ASN A 292 -11.38 3.31 22.86
C ASN A 292 -11.33 4.29 21.65
N GLY A 293 -11.64 3.79 20.44
CA GLY A 293 -11.55 4.58 19.21
C GLY A 293 -12.45 5.81 19.20
N MET A 294 -13.62 5.72 19.82
CA MET A 294 -14.57 6.82 19.92
C MET A 294 -14.06 8.00 20.77
N ASN A 295 -13.33 7.74 21.85
CA ASN A 295 -12.74 8.80 22.67
C ASN A 295 -11.58 9.47 21.93
N LEU A 296 -10.74 8.68 21.24
CA LEU A 296 -9.67 9.23 20.39
C LEU A 296 -10.23 10.13 19.28
N PHE A 297 -11.36 9.76 18.67
CA PHE A 297 -12.06 10.62 17.71
C PHE A 297 -12.40 11.99 18.30
N LEU A 298 -13.04 12.03 19.49
CA LEU A 298 -13.44 13.29 20.14
C LEU A 298 -12.24 14.14 20.51
N GLU A 299 -11.19 13.52 21.06
CA GLU A 299 -9.97 14.24 21.43
C GLU A 299 -9.23 14.78 20.20
N CYS A 300 -9.14 14.01 19.10
CA CYS A 300 -8.58 14.48 17.85
C CYS A 300 -9.37 15.65 17.25
N LEU A 301 -10.70 15.57 17.22
CA LEU A 301 -11.55 16.65 16.71
C LEU A 301 -11.38 17.94 17.51
N LYS A 302 -11.23 17.82 18.83
CA LYS A 302 -11.01 18.95 19.74
C LYS A 302 -9.61 19.55 19.59
N GLU A 303 -8.58 18.72 19.48
CA GLU A 303 -7.18 19.17 19.42
C GLU A 303 -6.82 19.74 18.03
N PHE A 304 -7.44 19.21 16.96
CA PHE A 304 -7.07 19.52 15.58
C PHE A 304 -8.22 20.08 14.73
N PRO A 305 -8.95 21.13 15.16
CA PRO A 305 -10.17 21.61 14.50
C PRO A 305 -9.98 22.08 13.04
N ASP A 306 -8.75 22.45 12.67
CA ASP A 306 -8.42 22.96 11.33
C ASP A 306 -7.92 21.85 10.37
N LYS A 307 -7.85 20.59 10.80
CA LYS A 307 -7.31 19.47 10.02
C LYS A 307 -8.39 18.71 9.26
N GLN A 308 -8.86 19.28 8.15
CA GLN A 308 -10.00 18.73 7.42
C GLN A 308 -9.78 17.33 6.83
N GLU A 309 -8.58 17.02 6.35
CA GLU A 309 -8.26 15.68 5.85
C GLU A 309 -8.32 14.62 6.95
N LEU A 310 -7.85 14.95 8.16
CA LEU A 310 -7.99 14.11 9.34
C LEU A 310 -9.47 13.89 9.68
N HIS A 311 -10.27 14.96 9.70
CA HIS A 311 -11.70 14.90 9.98
C HIS A 311 -12.44 14.01 8.98
N ARG A 312 -12.14 14.14 7.69
CA ARG A 312 -12.73 13.30 6.64
C ARG A 312 -12.43 11.82 6.88
N ASN A 313 -11.18 11.46 7.16
CA ASN A 313 -10.80 10.06 7.42
C ASN A 313 -11.50 9.51 8.67
N MET A 314 -11.58 10.31 9.73
CA MET A 314 -12.28 9.95 10.96
C MET A 314 -13.79 9.75 10.76
N LEU A 315 -14.44 10.66 10.03
CA LEU A 315 -15.87 10.59 9.77
C LEU A 315 -16.23 9.46 8.80
N GLY A 316 -15.37 9.18 7.80
CA GLY A 316 -15.53 8.03 6.92
C GLY A 316 -15.54 6.71 7.69
N LEU A 317 -14.62 6.54 8.64
CA LEU A 317 -14.60 5.38 9.53
C LEU A 317 -15.90 5.26 10.32
N LEU A 318 -16.37 6.36 10.94
CA LEU A 318 -17.62 6.34 11.70
C LEU A 318 -18.85 6.08 10.82
N GLY A 319 -18.80 6.45 9.55
CA GLY A 319 -19.74 6.03 8.52
C GLY A 319 -19.85 4.50 8.48
N ASN A 320 -18.72 3.81 8.27
CA ASN A 320 -18.67 2.35 8.23
C ASN A 320 -19.19 1.71 9.53
N VAL A 321 -18.89 2.28 10.69
CA VAL A 321 -19.42 1.78 11.98
C VAL A 321 -20.94 1.96 12.06
N ALA A 322 -21.46 3.10 11.59
CA ALA A 322 -22.89 3.38 11.60
C ALA A 322 -23.70 2.50 10.63
N GLU A 323 -23.08 1.99 9.58
CA GLU A 323 -23.69 1.01 8.68
C GLU A 323 -23.99 -0.33 9.38
N VAL A 324 -23.28 -0.65 10.46
CA VAL A 324 -23.47 -1.89 11.22
C VAL A 324 -24.59 -1.72 12.25
N LYS A 325 -25.77 -2.28 11.96
CA LYS A 325 -26.96 -2.22 12.82
C LYS A 325 -26.71 -2.56 14.29
N ALA A 326 -25.94 -3.60 14.58
CA ALA A 326 -25.66 -4.03 15.95
C ALA A 326 -24.79 -3.03 16.74
N LEU A 327 -24.04 -2.15 16.06
CA LEU A 327 -23.10 -1.22 16.68
C LEU A 327 -23.68 0.18 16.88
N ARG A 328 -24.69 0.57 16.09
CA ARG A 328 -25.36 1.88 16.20
C ARG A 328 -25.78 2.27 17.63
N PRO A 329 -26.30 1.38 18.49
CA PRO A 329 -26.58 1.73 19.89
C PRO A 329 -25.38 2.26 20.67
N GLN A 330 -24.16 1.85 20.33
CA GLN A 330 -22.92 2.34 20.96
C GLN A 330 -22.54 3.76 20.50
N LEU A 331 -23.01 4.18 19.33
CA LEU A 331 -22.84 5.56 18.81
C LEU A 331 -23.87 6.53 19.39
N LEU A 332 -25.00 6.01 19.90
CA LEU A 332 -26.09 6.80 20.44
C LEU A 332 -25.78 7.29 21.86
N THR A 333 -24.85 8.23 21.97
CA THR A 333 -24.54 8.93 23.22
C THR A 333 -24.74 10.43 23.05
N LYS A 334 -25.07 11.13 24.16
CA LYS A 334 -25.29 12.58 24.15
C LYS A 334 -24.11 13.31 23.54
N GLN A 335 -22.89 12.94 23.94
CA GLN A 335 -21.67 13.58 23.45
C GLN A 335 -21.49 13.40 21.94
N PHE A 336 -21.64 12.17 21.43
CA PHE A 336 -21.47 11.92 20.00
C PHE A 336 -22.53 12.61 19.18
N ILE A 337 -23.81 12.45 19.53
CA ILE A 337 -24.88 13.06 18.76
C ILE A 337 -24.78 14.59 18.77
N THR A 338 -24.41 15.21 19.89
CA THR A 338 -24.16 16.66 19.93
C THR A 338 -23.05 17.06 18.95
N VAL A 339 -21.89 16.39 18.98
CA VAL A 339 -20.77 16.68 18.07
C VAL A 339 -21.18 16.50 16.60
N PHE A 340 -21.81 15.38 16.25
CA PHE A 340 -22.30 15.15 14.88
C PHE A 340 -23.31 16.20 14.45
N SER A 341 -24.20 16.63 15.36
CA SER A 341 -25.17 17.69 15.08
C SER A 341 -24.51 19.05 14.87
N GLU A 342 -23.41 19.36 15.54
CA GLU A 342 -22.62 20.57 15.33
C GLU A 342 -21.87 20.53 13.99
N LEU A 343 -21.33 19.37 13.62
CA LEU A 343 -20.62 19.18 12.35
C LEU A 343 -21.51 19.37 11.12
N LEU A 344 -22.84 19.25 11.25
CA LEU A 344 -23.80 19.57 10.18
C LEU A 344 -23.70 21.02 9.70
N ASP A 345 -23.31 21.95 10.58
CA ASP A 345 -23.17 23.37 10.25
C ASP A 345 -21.79 23.69 9.63
N SER A 346 -20.90 22.70 9.55
CA SER A 346 -19.55 22.88 9.02
C SER A 346 -19.56 23.12 7.52
N LYS A 347 -18.89 24.21 7.12
CA LYS A 347 -18.58 24.56 5.72
C LYS A 347 -17.11 24.28 5.37
N ALA A 348 -16.42 23.55 6.23
CA ALA A 348 -15.01 23.25 6.05
C ALA A 348 -14.84 22.14 4.99
N ASP A 349 -13.84 22.31 4.11
CA ASP A 349 -13.61 21.43 2.95
C ASP A 349 -14.86 21.29 2.06
N GLY A 350 -15.58 22.40 1.84
CA GLY A 350 -16.85 22.40 1.12
C GLY A 350 -17.97 21.81 1.96
N ILE A 351 -18.59 20.74 1.45
CA ILE A 351 -19.65 20.00 2.15
C ILE A 351 -19.15 18.69 2.77
N GLU A 352 -17.87 18.34 2.66
CA GLU A 352 -17.35 17.02 3.02
C GLU A 352 -17.64 16.64 4.48
N VAL A 353 -17.30 17.53 5.41
CA VAL A 353 -17.46 17.27 6.84
C VAL A 353 -18.94 17.13 7.21
N SER A 354 -19.78 18.09 6.79
CA SER A 354 -21.22 18.07 7.08
C SER A 354 -21.94 16.92 6.38
N TYR A 355 -21.54 16.59 5.15
CA TYR A 355 -22.07 15.45 4.39
C TYR A 355 -21.81 14.12 5.10
N ASN A 356 -20.56 13.86 5.51
CA ASN A 356 -20.20 12.61 6.19
C ASN A 356 -20.84 12.52 7.58
N ALA A 357 -20.87 13.63 8.33
CA ALA A 357 -21.56 13.69 9.61
C ALA A 357 -23.07 13.38 9.47
N CYS A 358 -23.71 13.94 8.43
CA CYS A 358 -25.10 13.67 8.12
C CYS A 358 -25.33 12.21 7.71
N GLY A 359 -24.38 11.57 7.02
CA GLY A 359 -24.44 10.15 6.68
C GLY A 359 -24.47 9.24 7.91
N VAL A 360 -23.57 9.49 8.87
CA VAL A 360 -23.59 8.78 10.17
C VAL A 360 -24.94 8.93 10.86
N LEU A 361 -25.44 10.18 10.93
CA LEU A 361 -26.75 10.46 11.52
C LEU A 361 -27.90 9.82 10.73
N ALA A 362 -27.82 9.74 9.39
CA ALA A 362 -28.86 9.12 8.56
C ALA A 362 -29.00 7.64 8.88
N HIS A 363 -27.89 6.93 9.09
CA HIS A 363 -27.90 5.56 9.58
C HIS A 363 -28.49 5.47 10.99
N ILE A 364 -28.15 6.36 11.92
CA ILE A 364 -28.73 6.32 13.28
C ILE A 364 -30.23 6.62 13.25
N MET A 365 -30.66 7.63 12.50
CA MET A 365 -32.08 8.03 12.39
C MET A 365 -32.96 6.93 11.81
N PHE A 366 -32.40 6.11 10.91
CA PHE A 366 -33.08 4.98 10.29
C PHE A 366 -33.59 3.95 11.31
N ASP A 367 -32.95 3.81 12.48
CA ASP A 367 -33.42 2.88 13.53
C ASP A 367 -34.75 3.29 14.19
N GLY A 368 -35.24 4.51 13.91
CA GLY A 368 -36.55 4.97 14.39
C GLY A 368 -36.50 5.62 15.77
N SER A 369 -37.67 6.05 16.24
CA SER A 369 -37.83 6.71 17.55
C SER A 369 -37.59 5.77 18.72
N ASP A 370 -37.96 4.50 18.57
CA ASP A 370 -37.97 3.53 19.68
C ASP A 370 -36.56 3.18 20.15
N VAL A 371 -35.56 3.33 19.28
CA VAL A 371 -34.14 3.16 19.59
C VAL A 371 -33.54 4.45 20.18
N TRP A 372 -34.16 5.62 19.99
CA TRP A 372 -33.67 6.89 20.50
C TRP A 372 -33.99 7.06 22.00
N THR A 373 -33.17 6.45 22.85
CA THR A 373 -33.39 6.43 24.31
C THR A 373 -32.89 7.67 25.04
N MET A 374 -32.29 8.64 24.35
CA MET A 374 -31.72 9.84 24.98
C MET A 374 -32.72 10.98 25.06
N GLU A 375 -32.73 11.68 26.20
CA GLU A 375 -33.55 12.89 26.37
C GLU A 375 -33.04 14.08 25.55
N GLU A 376 -31.72 14.29 25.55
CA GLU A 376 -31.06 15.37 24.81
C GLU A 376 -29.78 14.88 24.10
N PRO A 377 -29.53 15.32 22.86
CA PRO A 377 -30.42 16.14 22.03
C PRO A 377 -31.67 15.37 21.58
N LYS A 378 -32.80 16.06 21.48
CA LYS A 378 -34.05 15.46 20.97
C LYS A 378 -33.88 14.98 19.53
N ARG A 379 -34.41 13.77 19.23
CA ARG A 379 -34.38 13.21 17.86
C ARG A 379 -34.90 14.18 16.81
N SER A 380 -36.04 14.83 17.08
CA SER A 380 -36.64 15.81 16.15
C SER A 380 -35.72 16.99 15.86
N HIS A 381 -35.06 17.54 16.89
CA HIS A 381 -34.14 18.64 16.72
C HIS A 381 -32.96 18.26 15.81
N VAL A 382 -32.39 17.06 15.99
CA VAL A 382 -31.30 16.58 15.13
C VAL A 382 -31.80 16.36 13.71
N MET A 383 -33.02 15.82 13.52
CA MET A 383 -33.63 15.68 12.19
C MET A 383 -33.81 17.04 11.49
N ASP A 384 -34.26 18.07 12.20
CA ASP A 384 -34.43 19.42 11.64
C ASP A 384 -33.08 20.01 11.19
N LYS A 385 -32.02 19.83 11.99
CA LYS A 385 -30.67 20.25 11.60
C LYS A 385 -30.16 19.49 10.38
N MET A 386 -30.37 18.18 10.31
CA MET A 386 -30.00 17.38 9.14
C MET A 386 -30.74 17.88 7.89
N TRP A 387 -32.02 18.19 8.00
CA TRP A 387 -32.82 18.71 6.90
C TRP A 387 -32.27 20.04 6.38
N ALA A 388 -31.99 20.97 7.29
CA ALA A 388 -31.40 22.26 6.96
C ALA A 388 -30.02 22.11 6.29
N ALA A 389 -29.18 21.19 6.77
CA ALA A 389 -27.88 20.90 6.18
C ALA A 389 -28.02 20.37 4.74
N ILE A 390 -28.85 19.34 4.52
CA ILE A 390 -29.04 18.74 3.18
C ILE A 390 -29.56 19.78 2.17
N GLN A 391 -30.52 20.62 2.59
CA GLN A 391 -31.06 21.69 1.73
C GLN A 391 -30.05 22.79 1.41
N SER A 392 -29.05 22.99 2.26
CA SER A 392 -28.02 24.02 2.06
C SER A 392 -26.95 23.62 1.05
N TRP A 393 -26.79 22.33 0.79
CA TRP A 393 -25.72 21.83 -0.07
C TRP A 393 -26.03 22.07 -1.55
N ASP A 394 -25.05 22.61 -2.28
CA ASP A 394 -25.11 22.65 -3.73
C ASP A 394 -24.98 21.24 -4.28
N VAL A 395 -25.99 20.80 -5.03
CA VAL A 395 -26.05 19.47 -5.63
C VAL A 395 -24.97 19.21 -6.69
N SER A 396 -24.33 20.26 -7.20
CA SER A 396 -23.19 20.16 -8.10
C SER A 396 -21.83 20.08 -7.39
N SER A 397 -21.84 20.11 -6.04
CA SER A 397 -20.63 20.01 -5.24
C SER A 397 -19.88 18.71 -5.53
N ARG A 398 -18.61 18.84 -5.91
CA ARG A 398 -17.69 17.71 -6.03
C ARG A 398 -17.32 17.20 -4.65
N ARG A 399 -17.24 15.88 -4.53
CA ARG A 399 -16.83 15.20 -3.30
C ARG A 399 -15.70 14.21 -3.54
N ASN A 400 -14.83 14.01 -2.57
CA ASN A 400 -13.75 13.03 -2.59
C ASN A 400 -14.26 11.68 -2.03
N ILE A 401 -15.21 11.08 -2.74
CA ILE A 401 -15.87 9.85 -2.31
C ILE A 401 -15.70 8.76 -3.37
N ASN A 402 -15.20 7.62 -2.92
CA ASN A 402 -15.13 6.39 -3.69
C ASN A 402 -16.04 5.35 -3.03
N TYR A 403 -17.31 5.32 -3.42
CA TYR A 403 -18.21 4.26 -2.97
C TYR A 403 -17.73 2.92 -3.53
N ARG A 404 -17.42 1.98 -2.63
CA ARG A 404 -17.15 0.59 -2.99
C ARG A 404 -18.45 -0.18 -3.21
N SER A 405 -19.46 0.15 -2.43
CA SER A 405 -20.82 -0.37 -2.54
C SER A 405 -21.85 0.75 -2.37
N PHE A 406 -22.97 0.64 -3.09
CA PHE A 406 -24.16 1.48 -2.86
C PHE A 406 -25.16 0.84 -1.92
N GLU A 407 -24.93 -0.42 -1.54
CA GLU A 407 -25.85 -1.16 -0.69
C GLU A 407 -26.18 -0.41 0.62
N PRO A 408 -25.22 0.20 1.35
CA PRO A 408 -25.54 0.92 2.57
C PRO A 408 -26.48 2.10 2.36
N ILE A 409 -26.30 2.85 1.27
CA ILE A 409 -27.15 4.00 0.91
C ILE A 409 -28.54 3.53 0.47
N LEU A 410 -28.60 2.50 -0.38
CA LEU A 410 -29.86 1.96 -0.89
C LEU A 410 -30.73 1.38 0.23
N ARG A 411 -30.12 0.79 1.26
CA ARG A 411 -30.82 0.29 2.46
C ARG A 411 -31.56 1.38 3.24
N LEU A 412 -31.22 2.66 3.08
CA LEU A 412 -31.89 3.78 3.76
C LEU A 412 -33.19 4.22 3.08
N LEU A 413 -33.41 3.85 1.81
CA LEU A 413 -34.56 4.27 1.02
C LEU A 413 -35.90 3.61 1.41
N PRO A 414 -36.00 2.30 1.71
CA PRO A 414 -37.30 1.64 1.91
C PRO A 414 -37.86 1.79 3.34
N GLN A 415 -38.26 3.00 3.77
CA GLN A 415 -38.92 3.23 5.08
C GLN A 415 -39.53 4.63 5.24
N SER A 416 -40.65 4.76 5.97
CA SER A 416 -41.32 6.05 6.22
C SER A 416 -41.05 6.68 7.60
N GLY A 417 -40.35 5.98 8.51
CA GLY A 417 -40.18 6.39 9.93
C GLY A 417 -39.06 7.42 10.18
N ALA A 418 -38.20 7.66 9.19
CA ALA A 418 -37.11 8.62 9.25
C ALA A 418 -36.91 9.28 7.87
N PRO A 419 -37.80 10.20 7.46
CA PRO A 419 -37.75 10.83 6.14
C PRO A 419 -36.44 11.57 5.86
N VAL A 420 -35.79 12.12 6.88
CA VAL A 420 -34.48 12.78 6.71
C VAL A 420 -33.36 11.82 6.28
N SER A 421 -33.45 10.55 6.68
CA SER A 421 -32.52 9.50 6.25
C SER A 421 -32.68 9.19 4.76
N GLN A 422 -33.94 9.10 4.29
CA GLN A 422 -34.23 8.96 2.86
C GLN A 422 -33.79 10.19 2.06
N HIS A 423 -33.97 11.40 2.61
CA HIS A 423 -33.54 12.64 1.96
C HIS A 423 -32.02 12.63 1.76
N TRP A 424 -31.24 12.29 2.78
CA TRP A 424 -29.78 12.18 2.64
C TRP A 424 -29.38 11.13 1.60
N ALA A 425 -29.99 9.94 1.65
CA ALA A 425 -29.68 8.86 0.71
C ALA A 425 -30.01 9.23 -0.75
N THR A 426 -31.18 9.83 -0.96
CA THR A 426 -31.61 10.32 -2.28
C THR A 426 -30.70 11.44 -2.79
N TRP A 427 -30.37 12.39 -1.93
CA TRP A 427 -29.43 13.47 -2.25
C TRP A 427 -28.05 12.91 -2.62
N ALA A 428 -27.54 11.93 -1.87
CA ALA A 428 -26.23 11.32 -2.11
C ALA A 428 -26.15 10.65 -3.49
N LEU A 429 -27.18 9.87 -3.85
CA LEU A 429 -27.30 9.23 -5.16
C LEU A 429 -27.48 10.26 -6.28
N TYR A 430 -28.32 11.28 -6.05
CA TYR A 430 -28.59 12.31 -7.04
C TYR A 430 -27.37 13.20 -7.31
N ASN A 431 -26.63 13.62 -6.28
CA ASN A 431 -25.37 14.33 -6.43
C ASN A 431 -24.35 13.50 -7.21
N LEU A 432 -24.25 12.20 -6.91
CA LEU A 432 -23.31 11.31 -7.60
C LEU A 432 -23.56 11.26 -9.11
N VAL A 433 -24.80 11.03 -9.52
CA VAL A 433 -25.16 10.95 -10.96
C VAL A 433 -25.11 12.31 -11.65
N SER A 434 -25.33 13.40 -10.90
CA SER A 434 -25.28 14.77 -11.43
C SER A 434 -23.85 15.24 -11.69
N VAL A 435 -22.92 14.91 -10.79
CA VAL A 435 -21.54 15.40 -10.81
C VAL A 435 -20.61 14.47 -11.60
N TYR A 436 -20.80 13.15 -11.50
CA TYR A 436 -19.91 12.15 -12.10
C TYR A 436 -20.62 11.40 -13.23
N ARG A 437 -20.80 12.07 -14.36
CA ARG A 437 -21.51 11.52 -15.54
C ARG A 437 -20.89 10.25 -16.13
N ASP A 438 -19.61 10.00 -15.84
CA ASP A 438 -18.85 8.81 -16.28
C ASP A 438 -18.55 7.82 -15.15
N PHE A 439 -19.25 7.91 -14.00
CA PHE A 439 -18.99 7.02 -12.87
C PHE A 439 -19.33 5.57 -13.23
N THR A 440 -18.31 4.72 -13.25
CA THR A 440 -18.43 3.27 -13.40
C THR A 440 -18.01 2.64 -12.07
N PRO A 441 -18.88 1.86 -11.40
CA PRO A 441 -18.51 1.17 -10.16
C PRO A 441 -17.30 0.26 -10.41
N ARG A 442 -16.21 0.43 -9.64
CA ARG A 442 -15.08 -0.51 -9.68
C ARG A 442 -15.46 -1.73 -8.83
N GLU A 443 -15.68 -2.86 -9.50
CA GLU A 443 -15.93 -4.18 -8.92
C GLU A 443 -17.28 -4.38 -8.20
N ALA A 444 -18.38 -4.05 -8.88
CA ALA A 444 -19.68 -4.68 -8.63
C ALA A 444 -19.94 -5.82 -9.64
N VAL A 445 -18.99 -6.75 -9.79
CA VAL A 445 -19.18 -7.91 -10.67
C VAL A 445 -18.58 -9.16 -10.03
N LEU A 446 -19.35 -9.76 -9.13
CA LEU A 446 -19.64 -11.19 -9.17
C LEU A 446 -21.08 -11.38 -8.65
N GLY A 447 -22.02 -11.34 -9.59
CA GLY A 447 -23.44 -11.62 -9.36
C GLY A 447 -24.43 -10.72 -10.10
N TRP A 448 -24.00 -9.82 -10.99
CA TRP A 448 -24.90 -8.80 -11.54
C TRP A 448 -24.84 -8.71 -13.08
N SER A 449 -25.47 -9.66 -13.78
CA SER A 449 -26.01 -9.38 -15.12
C SER A 449 -27.10 -8.28 -15.05
N ASP A 450 -27.68 -8.11 -13.87
CA ASP A 450 -28.74 -7.14 -13.56
C ASP A 450 -28.21 -5.75 -13.12
N ALA A 451 -26.90 -5.60 -12.84
CA ALA A 451 -26.24 -4.35 -12.40
C ALA A 451 -26.53 -3.16 -13.32
N VAL A 452 -26.36 -3.43 -14.61
CA VAL A 452 -26.30 -2.41 -15.66
C VAL A 452 -27.72 -1.96 -16.00
N CYS A 453 -28.71 -2.84 -15.83
CA CYS A 453 -30.11 -2.51 -15.95
C CYS A 453 -30.62 -1.72 -14.71
N VAL A 454 -30.14 -2.07 -13.51
CA VAL A 454 -30.46 -1.38 -12.26
C VAL A 454 -29.94 0.05 -12.23
N CYS A 455 -28.70 0.31 -12.67
CA CYS A 455 -28.14 1.67 -12.71
C CYS A 455 -28.88 2.60 -13.70
N VAL A 456 -29.26 2.09 -14.87
CA VAL A 456 -30.02 2.87 -15.88
C VAL A 456 -31.49 3.07 -15.47
N CYS A 457 -32.11 2.10 -14.79
CA CYS A 457 -33.48 2.20 -14.28
C CYS A 457 -33.58 3.12 -13.04
N VAL A 458 -32.58 3.09 -12.15
CA VAL A 458 -32.50 3.98 -10.98
C VAL A 458 -32.28 5.43 -11.42
N CYS A 459 -31.40 5.70 -12.39
CA CYS A 459 -31.25 7.03 -12.98
C CYS A 459 -32.53 7.53 -13.68
N SER A 460 -33.29 6.66 -14.35
CA SER A 460 -34.53 7.06 -15.03
C SER A 460 -35.71 7.32 -14.06
N LYS A 461 -35.83 6.55 -12.97
CA LYS A 461 -36.87 6.76 -11.93
C LYS A 461 -36.60 7.95 -11.02
N VAL A 462 -35.32 8.25 -10.74
CA VAL A 462 -34.93 9.47 -10.03
C VAL A 462 -35.28 10.70 -10.89
N MET A 463 -35.09 10.64 -12.21
CA MET A 463 -35.49 11.71 -13.14
C MET A 463 -37.02 11.89 -13.25
N GLU A 464 -37.80 10.80 -13.25
CA GLU A 464 -39.28 10.84 -13.32
C GLU A 464 -39.94 11.36 -12.01
N GLN A 465 -39.33 11.11 -10.85
CA GLN A 465 -39.81 11.62 -9.56
C GLN A 465 -39.38 13.08 -9.30
N CYS A 466 -38.19 13.48 -9.75
CA CYS A 466 -37.74 14.87 -9.67
C CYS A 466 -38.53 15.82 -10.59
N GLU A 467 -39.12 15.34 -11.69
CA GLU A 467 -40.06 16.12 -12.52
C GLU A 467 -41.41 16.36 -11.82
N ASN A 468 -41.91 15.40 -11.04
CA ASN A 468 -43.12 15.55 -10.22
C ASN A 468 -42.92 16.39 -8.94
N PHE A 469 -41.67 16.55 -8.48
CA PHE A 469 -41.33 17.32 -7.28
C PHE A 469 -41.46 18.84 -7.44
N LYS A 470 -41.70 19.33 -8.67
CA LYS A 470 -41.88 20.76 -8.97
C LYS A 470 -43.33 21.24 -8.88
N GLU A 471 -44.31 20.36 -8.71
CA GLU A 471 -45.74 20.73 -8.84
C GLU A 471 -46.52 20.83 -7.52
N ASP A 472 -45.94 20.53 -6.35
CA ASP A 472 -46.65 20.70 -5.07
C ASP A 472 -45.80 21.50 -4.06
N PRO A 473 -46.11 22.80 -3.82
CA PRO A 473 -45.45 23.56 -2.78
C PRO A 473 -45.97 23.05 -1.43
N MET A 474 -45.15 22.33 -0.66
CA MET A 474 -45.51 21.97 0.71
C MET A 474 -45.73 23.25 1.54
N ASP A 475 -47.01 23.54 1.78
CA ASP A 475 -47.50 24.55 2.71
C ASP A 475 -47.08 24.18 4.13
N THR A 476 -46.29 25.05 4.76
CA THR A 476 -45.72 24.91 6.10
C THR A 476 -46.61 25.48 7.20
N SER A 477 -47.91 25.67 6.96
CA SER A 477 -48.84 26.17 7.97
C SER A 477 -49.76 25.09 8.56
N ARG A 478 -49.29 24.43 9.63
CA ARG A 478 -50.07 24.10 10.85
C ARG A 478 -49.25 23.47 11.96
#